data_AF-A0A3B9I3R5-F1
#
_entry.id   AF-A0A3B9I3R5-F1
#
_cell.length_a   1.000
_cell.length_b   1.000
_cell.length_c   1.000
_cell.angle_alpha   90.00
_cell.angle_beta   90.00
_cell.angle_gamma   90.00
#
_symmetry.space_group_name_H-M   'P 1'
#
loop_
_entity.id
_entity.type
_entity.pdbx_description
1 polymer ?
#
loop_
_entity_poly.entity_id
_entity_poly.type
_entity_poly.pdbx_seq_one_letter_code
_entity_poly.pdbx_strand_id
1 'polypeptide(L)' 'ALGDATVKLRENGHVYIGRGLSTDVVEASVKAYINAVNKMIYDEKQNKEAV' A
#
# COMPACT_ATOMS: atom_id res chain seq x y z
N ALA A 1 1.55 -11.93 -20.54
CA ALA A 1 0.52 -11.40 -19.64
C ALA A 1 1.20 -10.54 -18.57
N LEU A 2 0.57 -9.45 -18.10
CA LEU A 2 1.08 -8.62 -17.01
C LEU A 2 0.33 -8.99 -15.72
N GLY A 3 1.05 -9.22 -14.63
CA GLY A 3 0.51 -9.34 -13.29
C GLY A 3 0.14 -7.97 -12.73
N ASP A 4 -1.13 -7.82 -12.33
CA ASP A 4 -1.65 -6.66 -11.61
C ASP A 4 -2.18 -7.14 -10.26
N ALA A 5 -1.84 -6.41 -9.20
CA ALA A 5 -2.31 -6.68 -7.86
C ALA A 5 -2.75 -5.39 -7.16
N THR A 6 -3.84 -5.48 -6.39
CA THR A 6 -4.34 -4.41 -5.53
C THR A 6 -4.45 -4.93 -4.10
N VAL A 7 -3.89 -4.19 -3.14
CA VAL A 7 -3.91 -4.52 -1.71
C VAL A 7 -4.67 -3.43 -0.96
N LYS A 8 -5.54 -3.83 -0.04
CA LYS A 8 -6.23 -2.95 0.91
C LYS A 8 -5.75 -3.29 2.32
N LEU A 9 -5.11 -2.34 2.99
CA LEU A 9 -4.74 -2.43 4.40
C LEU A 9 -5.71 -1.63 5.25
N ARG A 10 -5.94 -2.08 6.48
CA ARG A 10 -6.76 -1.36 7.46
C ARG A 10 -5.94 -1.18 8.73
N GLU A 11 -5.81 0.05 9.19
CA GLU A 11 -5.11 0.40 10.43
C GLU A 11 -5.82 1.59 11.09
N ASN A 12 -6.05 1.53 12.39
CA ASN A 12 -6.64 2.64 13.17
C ASN A 12 -7.90 3.25 12.55
N GLY A 13 -8.76 2.42 11.95
CA GLY A 13 -10.00 2.84 11.28
C GLY A 13 -9.84 3.40 9.85
N HIS A 14 -8.61 3.59 9.38
CA HIS A 14 -8.30 4.05 8.02
C HIS A 14 -8.05 2.88 7.08
N VAL A 15 -8.30 3.09 5.79
CA VAL A 15 -8.06 2.09 4.73
C VAL A 15 -7.07 2.64 3.72
N TYR A 16 -5.98 1.91 3.50
CA TYR A 16 -4.90 2.26 2.58
C TYR A 16 -4.88 1.32 1.39
N ILE A 17 -4.86 1.88 0.19
CA ILE A 17 -4.90 1.10 -1.06
C ILE A 17 -3.55 1.23 -1.78
N GLY A 18 -2.92 0.09 -2.05
CA GLY A 18 -1.72 -0.01 -2.86
C GLY A 18 -1.93 -0.85 -4.11
N ARG A 19 -1.22 -0.51 -5.18
CA ARG A 19 -1.27 -1.22 -6.47
C ARG A 19 0.15 -1.61 -6.88
N GLY A 20 0.30 -2.76 -7.53
CA GLY A 20 1.59 -3.22 -8.03
C GLY A 20 1.43 -3.87 -9.40
N LEU A 21 2.41 -3.64 -10.26
CA LEU A 21 2.49 -4.18 -11.61
C LEU A 21 3.84 -4.88 -11.79
N SER A 22 3.81 -6.10 -12.32
CA SER A 22 4.99 -6.84 -12.75
C SER A 22 4.61 -7.93 -13.74
N THR A 23 5.58 -8.50 -14.46
CA THR A 23 5.38 -9.75 -15.21
C THR A 23 5.15 -10.96 -14.29
N ASP A 24 5.50 -10.85 -13.01
CA ASP A 24 5.27 -11.86 -11.97
C ASP A 24 4.20 -11.40 -10.97
N VAL A 25 3.18 -12.24 -10.72
CA VAL A 25 2.08 -11.93 -9.80
C VAL A 25 2.54 -11.79 -8.34
N VAL A 26 3.54 -12.56 -7.92
CA VAL A 26 4.12 -12.48 -6.57
C VAL A 26 4.79 -11.12 -6.40
N GLU A 27 5.63 -10.71 -7.37
CA GLU A 27 6.26 -9.39 -7.33
C GLU A 27 5.23 -8.25 -7.40
N ALA A 28 4.21 -8.36 -8.24
CA ALA A 28 3.11 -7.40 -8.31
C ALA A 28 2.41 -7.25 -6.95
N SER A 29 2.12 -8.36 -6.26
CA SER A 29 1.50 -8.35 -4.94
C SER A 29 2.37 -7.70 -3.86
N VAL A 30 3.68 -7.98 -3.87
CA VAL A 30 4.64 -7.36 -2.94
C VAL A 30 4.72 -5.86 -3.18
N LYS A 31 4.80 -5.42 -4.44
CA LYS A 31 4.77 -3.99 -4.79
C LYS A 31 3.48 -3.32 -4.33
N ALA A 32 2.33 -3.97 -4.51
CA ALA A 32 1.04 -3.46 -4.05
C ALA A 32 1.01 -3.29 -2.52
N TYR A 33 1.55 -4.25 -1.77
CA TYR A 33 1.63 -4.17 -0.32
C TYR A 33 2.54 -3.03 0.14
N ILE A 34 3.77 -2.93 -0.38
CA ILE A 34 4.71 -1.85 -0.05
C ILE A 34 4.08 -0.48 -0.33
N ASN A 35 3.37 -0.33 -1.46
CA ASN A 35 2.69 0.91 -1.80
C ASN A 35 1.56 1.26 -0.81
N ALA A 36 0.83 0.29 -0.28
CA ALA A 36 -0.18 0.52 0.74
C ALA A 36 0.46 0.93 2.09
N VAL A 37 1.53 0.23 2.50
CA VAL A 37 2.27 0.52 3.74
C VAL A 37 2.91 1.90 3.70
N ASN A 38 3.50 2.30 2.57
CA ASN A 38 4.11 3.63 2.44
C ASN A 38 3.08 4.75 2.63
N LYS A 39 1.86 4.58 2.08
CA LYS A 39 0.76 5.54 2.31
C LYS A 39 0.33 5.58 3.77
N MET A 40 0.21 4.42 4.40
CA MET A 40 -0.11 4.29 5.82
C MET A 40 0.88 5.04 6.70
N ILE A 41 2.17 4.77 6.56
CA ILE A 41 3.24 5.43 7.32
C ILE A 41 3.29 6.93 7.04
N TYR A 42 3.05 7.35 5.78
CA TYR A 42 3.01 8.76 5.42
C TYR A 42 1.89 9.49 6.16
N ASP A 43 0.68 8.94 6.14
CA ASP A 43 -0.47 9.50 6.84
C ASP A 43 -0.28 9.51 8.36
N GLU A 44 0.31 8.44 8.94
CA GLU A 44 0.67 8.41 10.36
C GLU A 44 1.65 9.50 10.76
N LYS A 45 2.67 9.78 9.92
CA LYS A 45 3.65 10.85 10.17
C LYS A 45 3.01 12.23 10.13
N GLN A 46 2.16 12.49 9.13
CA GLN A 46 1.44 13.76 9.03
C GLN A 46 0.53 14.00 10.24
N ASN A 47 -0.13 12.95 10.74
CA ASN A 47 -0.96 13.06 11.95
C ASN A 47 -0.15 13.31 13.23
N LYS A 48 1.11 12.88 13.31
CA LYS A 48 1.99 13.15 14.47
C LYS A 48 2.59 14.56 14.46
N GLU A 49 2.82 15.14 13.29
CA GLU A 49 3.36 16.51 13.14
C GLU A 49 2.30 17.60 13.36
N ALA A 50 1.01 17.24 13.23
CA ALA A 50 -0.12 18.15 13.46
C ALA A 50 -0.58 18.23 14.93
N VAL A 51 0.06 17.49 15.85
CA VAL A 51 -0.23 17.45 17.30
C VAL A 51 0.94 18.04 18.08
#